data_AF-A0A496PWS7-F1
#
_entry.id   AF-A0A496PWS7-F1
#
_cell.length_a   1.000
_cell.length_b   1.000
_cell.length_c   1.000
_cell.angle_alpha   90.00
_cell.angle_beta   90.00
_cell.angle_gamma   90.00
#
_symmetry.space_group_name_H-M   'P 1'
#
loop_
_entity.id
_entity.type
_entity.pdbx_description
1 polymer ?
#
loop_
_entity_poly.entity_id
_entity_poly.type
_entity_poly.pdbx_seq_one_letter_code
_entity_poly.pdbx_strand_id
1 'polypeptide(L)'
;MSIQRSNRSHKLSLTKSILNLSLALVAVGALFWANQLAAQPSESESDQILFLKEEEKLARDVYTTLGTHWDLKVFQNIARSEQVHMDQVDSLIAAYGLTDPAINEIGRFNNPLLQHLYDRLTSEGSVSLRAALGVGEFIEIIDIKDL
;
A
#
# COMPACT_ATOMS: atom_id res chain seq x y z
N MET A 1 56.03 36.27 -62.72
CA MET A 1 56.51 37.61 -62.36
C MET A 1 55.66 38.12 -61.19
N SER A 2 56.32 38.47 -60.08
CA SER A 2 55.81 39.34 -58.98
C SER A 2 54.89 38.76 -57.88
N ILE A 3 55.54 38.09 -56.91
CA ILE A 3 55.72 38.44 -55.48
C ILE A 3 54.50 38.66 -54.54
N GLN A 4 54.61 37.97 -53.39
CA GLN A 4 53.82 37.93 -52.16
C GLN A 4 53.43 39.28 -51.49
N ARG A 5 52.43 39.21 -50.59
CA ARG A 5 52.64 39.59 -49.17
C ARG A 5 51.69 38.86 -48.22
N SER A 6 52.28 38.38 -47.13
CA SER A 6 51.63 37.69 -46.01
C SER A 6 50.90 38.68 -45.10
N ASN A 7 49.86 38.20 -44.39
CA ASN A 7 49.61 38.70 -43.05
C ASN A 7 49.09 37.57 -42.15
N ARG A 8 49.90 37.20 -41.14
CA ARG A 8 49.50 36.34 -40.02
C ARG A 8 48.71 37.17 -39.02
N SER A 9 47.61 36.63 -38.51
CA SER A 9 47.21 36.89 -37.13
C SER A 9 46.72 35.60 -36.49
N HIS A 10 47.49 35.13 -35.51
CA HIS A 10 47.14 34.10 -34.56
C HIS A 10 45.76 34.35 -33.93
N LYS A 11 44.90 33.32 -33.88
CA LYS A 11 44.02 33.12 -32.73
C LYS A 11 44.07 31.66 -32.29
N LEU A 12 44.20 31.51 -30.97
CA LEU A 12 44.49 30.33 -30.19
C LEU A 12 43.50 29.18 -30.42
N SER A 13 44.06 27.98 -30.29
CA SER A 13 43.43 26.70 -29.92
C SER A 13 42.29 26.83 -28.91
N LEU A 14 41.13 26.26 -29.24
CA LEU A 14 40.12 25.75 -28.31
C LEU A 14 39.61 24.41 -28.88
N THR A 15 40.32 23.32 -28.54
CA THR A 15 39.92 22.32 -27.54
C THR A 15 38.89 21.32 -28.04
N LYS A 16 39.35 20.07 -28.14
CA LYS A 16 38.55 18.85 -28.02
C LYS A 16 37.54 19.03 -26.86
N SER A 17 36.26 19.25 -27.13
CA SER A 17 35.22 19.13 -26.09
C SER A 17 33.81 19.14 -26.67
N ILE A 18 33.32 17.99 -27.12
CA ILE A 18 31.87 17.67 -27.09
C ILE A 18 31.66 16.27 -26.48
N LEU A 19 32.57 15.82 -25.62
CA LEU A 19 32.34 14.62 -24.83
C LEU A 19 32.58 15.01 -23.39
N ASN A 20 31.51 15.39 -22.69
CA ASN A 20 31.32 15.34 -21.23
C ASN A 20 30.06 16.14 -20.85
N LEU A 21 28.88 15.64 -21.23
CA LEU A 21 27.63 16.08 -20.60
C LEU A 21 26.68 14.90 -20.37
N SER A 22 27.17 13.83 -19.72
CA SER A 22 26.32 12.70 -19.36
C SER A 22 26.55 12.12 -17.96
N LEU A 23 27.51 12.62 -17.16
CA LEU A 23 27.75 12.02 -15.84
C LEU A 23 26.85 12.60 -14.73
N ALA A 24 26.48 13.88 -14.81
CA ALA A 24 25.61 14.51 -13.80
C ALA A 24 24.13 14.04 -13.91
N LEU A 25 23.63 13.80 -15.13
CA LEU A 25 22.25 13.33 -15.34
C LEU A 25 22.07 11.87 -14.90
N VAL A 26 23.10 11.03 -15.09
CA VAL A 26 23.11 9.64 -14.62
C VAL A 26 23.23 9.58 -13.10
N ALA A 27 24.05 10.44 -12.47
CA ALA A 27 24.19 10.46 -11.01
C ALA A 27 22.90 10.92 -10.30
N VAL A 28 22.21 11.94 -10.81
CA VAL A 28 20.90 12.37 -10.27
C VAL A 28 19.84 11.29 -10.49
N GLY A 29 19.81 10.67 -11.68
CA GLY A 29 18.94 9.53 -11.94
C GLY A 29 19.22 8.36 -11.00
N ALA A 30 20.47 7.96 -10.84
CA ALA A 30 20.88 6.85 -9.97
C ALA A 30 20.60 7.14 -8.49
N LEU A 31 20.75 8.38 -8.02
CA LEU A 31 20.36 8.80 -6.68
C LEU A 31 18.83 8.76 -6.49
N PHE A 32 18.05 9.15 -7.51
CA PHE A 32 16.60 9.00 -7.51
C PHE A 32 16.16 7.53 -7.49
N TRP A 33 16.77 6.67 -8.30
CA TRP A 33 16.49 5.22 -8.32
C TRP A 33 16.91 4.52 -7.03
N ALA A 34 18.05 4.91 -6.44
CA ALA A 34 18.51 4.35 -5.16
C ALA A 34 17.60 4.77 -3.99
N ASN A 35 17.13 6.02 -3.96
CA ASN A 35 16.13 6.46 -2.98
C ASN A 35 14.80 5.72 -3.16
N GLN A 36 14.39 5.45 -4.40
CA GLN A 36 13.16 4.70 -4.68
C GLN A 36 13.26 3.24 -4.21
N LEU A 37 14.40 2.56 -4.42
CA LEU A 37 14.64 1.18 -3.96
C LEU A 37 14.66 1.06 -2.43
N ALA A 38 15.18 2.05 -1.71
CA ALA A 38 15.16 2.07 -0.25
C ALA A 38 13.77 2.39 0.34
N ALA A 39 12.86 2.92 -0.48
CA ALA A 39 11.48 3.23 -0.10
C ALA A 39 10.48 2.16 -0.56
N GLN A 40 10.91 1.08 -1.24
CA GLN A 40 10.04 -0.05 -1.54
C GLN A 40 10.04 -1.03 -0.35
N PRO A 41 8.87 -1.55 0.04
CA PRO A 41 8.78 -2.56 1.07
C PRO A 41 9.46 -3.83 0.56
N SER A 42 10.03 -4.58 1.50
CA SER A 42 10.39 -5.98 1.26
C SER A 42 9.15 -6.77 0.81
N GLU A 43 9.36 -7.92 0.17
CA GLU A 43 8.27 -8.83 -0.20
C GLU A 43 7.40 -9.20 1.01
N SER A 44 8.01 -9.40 2.18
CA SER A 44 7.30 -9.65 3.44
C SER A 44 6.47 -8.46 3.93
N GLU A 45 6.93 -7.22 3.75
CA GLU A 45 6.17 -6.03 4.15
C GLU A 45 5.00 -5.78 3.18
N SER A 46 5.19 -6.07 1.89
CA SER A 46 4.10 -6.01 0.90
C SER A 46 2.99 -6.98 1.25
N ASP A 47 3.33 -8.24 1.54
CA ASP A 47 2.37 -9.27 1.93
C ASP A 47 1.63 -8.91 3.22
N GLN A 48 2.32 -8.30 4.19
CA GLN A 48 1.70 -7.81 5.43
C GLN A 48 0.68 -6.69 5.18
N ILE A 49 1.01 -5.71 4.33
CA ILE A 49 0.07 -4.62 3.97
C ILE A 49 -1.19 -5.18 3.30
N LEU A 50 -1.02 -6.14 2.39
CA LEU A 50 -2.14 -6.76 1.69
C LEU A 50 -2.97 -7.66 2.61
N PHE A 51 -2.34 -8.34 3.56
CA PHE A 51 -3.03 -9.10 4.61
C PHE A 51 -3.85 -8.18 5.51
N LEU A 52 -3.25 -7.09 6.00
CA LEU A 52 -3.91 -6.10 6.85
C LEU A 52 -5.16 -5.52 6.15
N LYS A 53 -5.08 -5.26 4.84
CA LYS A 53 -6.24 -4.79 4.06
C LYS A 53 -7.44 -5.75 4.14
N GLU A 54 -7.21 -7.05 3.99
CA GLU A 54 -8.28 -8.05 4.07
C GLU A 54 -8.70 -8.33 5.53
N GLU A 55 -7.82 -8.14 6.51
CA GLU A 55 -8.11 -8.30 7.93
C GLU A 55 -9.03 -7.18 8.46
N GLU A 56 -8.74 -5.92 8.11
CA GLU A 56 -9.62 -4.78 8.42
C GLU A 56 -11.00 -4.95 7.76
N LYS A 57 -11.00 -5.49 6.53
CA LYS A 57 -12.23 -5.86 5.83
C LYS A 57 -13.00 -6.96 6.58
N LEU A 58 -12.32 -7.96 7.14
CA LEU A 58 -12.94 -9.01 7.95
C LEU A 58 -13.67 -8.38 9.14
N ALA A 59 -13.01 -7.51 9.90
CA ALA A 59 -13.62 -6.81 11.03
C ALA A 59 -14.87 -6.02 10.59
N ARG A 60 -14.73 -5.18 9.56
CA ARG A 60 -15.83 -4.39 8.98
C ARG A 60 -17.02 -5.25 8.58
N ASP A 61 -16.77 -6.34 7.85
CA ASP A 61 -17.81 -7.19 7.27
C ASP A 61 -18.51 -8.01 8.36
N VAL A 62 -17.79 -8.49 9.38
CA VAL A 62 -18.40 -9.19 10.53
C VAL A 62 -19.29 -8.22 11.31
N TYR A 63 -18.81 -7.01 11.63
CA TYR A 63 -19.60 -6.01 12.33
C TYR A 63 -20.82 -5.56 11.52
N THR A 64 -20.69 -5.42 10.20
CA THR A 64 -21.82 -5.10 9.32
C THR A 64 -22.87 -6.22 9.34
N THR A 65 -22.42 -7.47 9.25
CA THR A 65 -23.30 -8.65 9.20
C THR A 65 -24.05 -8.83 10.53
N LEU A 66 -23.32 -8.88 11.64
CA LEU A 66 -23.91 -9.07 12.97
C LEU A 66 -24.68 -7.83 13.45
N GLY A 67 -24.23 -6.63 13.06
CA GLY A 67 -24.93 -5.38 13.37
C GLY A 67 -26.29 -5.29 12.70
N THR A 68 -26.40 -5.83 11.48
CA THR A 68 -27.69 -5.97 10.78
C THR A 68 -28.54 -7.06 11.41
N HIS A 69 -27.96 -8.23 11.70
CA HIS A 69 -28.69 -9.37 12.26
C HIS A 69 -29.33 -9.06 13.62
N TRP A 70 -28.61 -8.36 14.50
CA TRP A 70 -29.05 -8.05 15.86
C TRP A 70 -29.64 -6.64 16.03
N ASP A 71 -29.72 -5.84 14.96
CA ASP A 71 -30.09 -4.42 14.99
C ASP A 71 -29.26 -3.61 16.03
N LEU A 72 -27.95 -3.82 16.03
CA LEU A 72 -27.03 -3.20 16.98
C LEU A 72 -26.30 -2.01 16.38
N LYS A 73 -26.73 -0.81 16.78
CA LYS A 73 -26.08 0.45 16.39
C LYS A 73 -24.59 0.50 16.73
N VAL A 74 -24.16 -0.13 17.82
CA VAL A 74 -22.74 -0.16 18.21
C VAL A 74 -21.89 -0.84 17.14
N PHE A 75 -22.31 -1.99 16.61
CA PHE A 75 -21.59 -2.68 15.54
C PHE A 75 -21.59 -1.90 14.23
N GLN A 76 -22.71 -1.24 13.90
CA GLN A 76 -22.75 -0.35 12.74
C GLN A 76 -21.77 0.83 12.88
N ASN A 77 -21.53 1.32 14.09
CA ASN A 77 -20.55 2.39 14.34
C ASN A 77 -19.13 1.87 14.20
N ILE A 78 -18.83 0.69 14.75
CA ILE A 78 -17.50 0.07 14.68
C ILE A 78 -17.16 -0.29 13.24
N ALA A 79 -18.09 -0.87 12.47
CA ALA A 79 -17.90 -1.12 11.03
C ALA A 79 -17.52 0.14 10.24
N ARG A 80 -17.98 1.33 10.64
CA ARG A 80 -17.54 2.59 10.01
C ARG A 80 -16.13 2.98 10.43
N SER A 81 -15.69 2.61 11.63
CA SER A 81 -14.29 2.77 12.07
C SER A 81 -13.37 1.85 11.26
N GLU A 82 -13.75 0.59 11.09
CA GLU A 82 -12.96 -0.37 10.30
C GLU A 82 -12.85 0.05 8.84
N GLN A 83 -13.88 0.71 8.29
CA GLN A 83 -13.75 1.33 6.97
C GLN A 83 -12.66 2.41 6.93
N VAL A 84 -12.53 3.22 7.98
CA VAL A 84 -11.47 4.23 8.07
C VAL A 84 -10.09 3.56 8.15
N HIS A 85 -9.94 2.43 8.83
CA HIS A 85 -8.70 1.67 8.82
C HIS A 85 -8.38 1.12 7.42
N MET A 86 -9.37 0.51 6.74
CA MET A 86 -9.21 0.08 5.35
C MET A 86 -8.77 1.21 4.41
N ASP A 87 -9.30 2.42 4.59
CA ASP A 87 -8.94 3.60 3.79
C ASP A 87 -7.48 4.07 4.07
N GLN A 88 -6.99 3.86 5.30
CA GLN A 88 -5.60 4.12 5.65
C GLN A 88 -4.67 3.10 4.98
N VAL A 89 -5.06 1.82 4.95
CA VAL A 89 -4.30 0.78 4.24
C VAL A 89 -4.31 1.04 2.73
N ASP A 90 -5.39 1.56 2.16
CA ASP A 90 -5.43 1.98 0.75
C ASP A 90 -4.37 3.03 0.42
N SER A 91 -4.13 3.94 1.37
CA SER A 91 -3.08 4.95 1.22
C SER A 91 -1.69 4.32 1.18
N LEU A 92 -1.45 3.24 1.94
CA LEU A 92 -0.20 2.47 1.90
C LEU A 92 -0.06 1.67 0.60
N ILE A 93 -1.12 0.96 0.20
CA ILE A 93 -1.18 0.21 -1.07
C ILE A 93 -0.83 1.14 -2.24
N ALA A 94 -1.44 2.32 -2.28
CA ALA A 94 -1.17 3.31 -3.31
C ALA A 94 0.27 3.85 -3.25
N ALA A 95 0.79 4.15 -2.05
CA ALA A 95 2.14 4.67 -1.86
C ALA A 95 3.23 3.70 -2.36
N TYR A 96 2.98 2.40 -2.21
CA TYR A 96 3.91 1.34 -2.61
C TYR A 96 3.59 0.72 -3.99
N GLY A 97 2.54 1.20 -4.68
CA GLY A 97 2.18 0.70 -6.01
C GLY A 97 1.71 -0.76 -6.00
N LEU A 98 1.14 -1.23 -4.89
CA LEU A 98 0.62 -2.59 -4.74
C LEU A 98 -0.77 -2.72 -5.38
N THR A 99 -1.21 -3.95 -5.64
CA THR A 99 -2.57 -4.24 -6.14
C THR A 99 -3.45 -4.70 -4.99
N ASP A 100 -4.52 -3.96 -4.70
CA ASP A 100 -5.47 -4.30 -3.64
C ASP A 100 -6.12 -5.68 -3.90
N PRO A 101 -6.01 -6.65 -2.96
CA PRO A 101 -6.62 -7.96 -3.09
C PRO A 101 -8.10 -7.96 -2.68
N ALA A 102 -8.63 -6.92 -2.03
CA ALA A 102 -9.95 -6.96 -1.44
C ALA A 102 -11.08 -7.05 -2.48
N ILE A 103 -11.97 -8.02 -2.30
CA ILE A 103 -13.20 -8.13 -3.11
C ILE A 103 -14.25 -7.16 -2.56
N ASN A 104 -14.83 -6.31 -3.41
CA ASN A 104 -15.86 -5.35 -2.99
C ASN A 104 -17.24 -6.00 -2.80
N GLU A 105 -17.31 -7.04 -1.97
CA GLU A 105 -18.52 -7.75 -1.55
C GLU A 105 -18.36 -8.15 -0.08
N ILE A 106 -19.44 -7.98 0.71
CA ILE A 106 -19.45 -8.36 2.12
C ILE A 106 -19.25 -9.87 2.24
N GLY A 107 -18.30 -10.29 3.08
CA GLY A 107 -18.11 -11.71 3.37
C GLY A 107 -17.36 -12.49 2.31
N ARG A 108 -16.74 -11.82 1.33
CA ARG A 108 -15.90 -12.44 0.31
C ARG A 108 -14.44 -12.01 0.45
N PHE A 109 -13.55 -12.98 0.52
CA PHE A 109 -12.12 -12.77 0.72
C PHE A 109 -11.32 -13.59 -0.28
N ASN A 110 -10.21 -13.03 -0.76
CA ASN A 110 -9.24 -13.77 -1.57
C ASN A 110 -8.37 -14.66 -0.68
N ASN A 111 -8.03 -14.18 0.52
CA ASN A 111 -7.34 -14.99 1.51
C ASN A 111 -8.28 -16.08 2.10
N PRO A 112 -7.98 -17.39 1.91
CA PRO A 112 -8.84 -18.47 2.38
C PRO A 112 -8.93 -18.55 3.91
N LEU A 113 -7.89 -18.14 4.65
CA LEU A 113 -7.93 -18.09 6.11
C LEU A 113 -8.98 -17.09 6.59
N LEU A 114 -8.98 -15.89 6.00
CA LEU A 114 -9.93 -14.83 6.36
C LEU A 114 -11.36 -15.17 5.92
N GLN A 115 -11.53 -15.86 4.77
CA GLN A 115 -12.84 -16.40 4.39
C GLN A 115 -13.38 -17.38 5.44
N HIS A 116 -12.57 -18.34 5.87
CA HIS A 116 -12.97 -19.29 6.91
C HIS A 116 -13.26 -18.61 8.24
N LEU A 117 -12.49 -17.58 8.59
CA LEU A 117 -12.70 -16.83 9.82
C LEU A 117 -14.01 -16.03 9.79
N TYR A 118 -14.32 -15.37 8.66
CA TYR A 118 -15.61 -14.70 8.46
C TYR A 118 -16.79 -15.65 8.63
N ASP A 119 -16.77 -16.79 7.94
CA ASP A 119 -17.85 -17.78 7.98
C ASP A 119 -18.08 -18.28 9.42
N ARG A 120 -16.97 -18.55 10.14
CA ARG A 120 -17.01 -19.01 11.52
C ARG A 120 -17.57 -17.94 12.46
N LEU A 121 -17.01 -16.73 12.43
CA LEU A 121 -17.37 -15.66 13.37
C LEU A 121 -18.81 -15.18 13.17
N THR A 122 -19.28 -15.08 11.92
CA THR A 122 -20.67 -14.73 11.65
C THR A 122 -21.63 -15.84 12.08
N SER A 123 -21.28 -17.11 11.86
CA SER A 123 -22.06 -18.24 12.35
C SER A 123 -22.14 -18.25 13.89
N GLU A 124 -21.00 -18.10 14.59
CA GLU A 124 -20.94 -18.07 16.05
C GLU A 124 -21.70 -16.88 16.62
N GLY A 125 -21.48 -15.69 16.07
CA GLY A 125 -22.11 -14.44 16.51
C GLY A 125 -23.61 -14.40 16.27
N SER A 126 -24.13 -15.16 15.29
CA SER A 126 -25.57 -15.24 15.01
C SER A 126 -26.32 -16.14 16.00
N VAL A 127 -25.64 -16.89 16.87
CA VAL A 127 -26.29 -17.79 17.85
C VAL A 127 -27.00 -17.00 18.96
N SER A 128 -26.39 -15.93 19.45
CA SER A 128 -26.98 -15.08 20.49
C SER A 128 -26.29 -13.72 20.55
N LEU A 129 -26.97 -12.70 21.09
CA LEU A 129 -26.37 -11.39 21.33
C LEU A 129 -25.06 -11.47 22.14
N ARG A 130 -25.00 -12.35 23.15
CA ARG A 130 -23.77 -12.57 23.94
C ARG A 130 -22.63 -13.11 23.08
N ALA A 131 -22.93 -14.08 22.20
CA ALA A 131 -21.93 -14.62 21.28
C ALA A 131 -21.45 -13.55 20.29
N ALA A 132 -22.37 -12.71 19.78
CA ALA A 132 -22.03 -11.61 18.90
C ALA A 132 -21.05 -10.62 19.55
N LEU A 133 -21.31 -10.23 20.81
CA LEU A 133 -20.41 -9.36 21.56
C LEU A 133 -19.05 -10.02 21.82
N GLY A 134 -19.02 -11.32 22.10
CA GLY A 134 -17.78 -12.08 22.24
C GLY A 134 -16.99 -12.20 20.93
N VAL A 135 -17.66 -12.27 19.77
CA VAL A 135 -17.02 -12.20 18.46
C VAL A 135 -16.38 -10.82 18.24
N GLY A 136 -17.06 -9.74 18.62
CA GLY A 136 -16.48 -8.39 18.59
C GLY A 136 -15.22 -8.31 19.46
N GLU A 137 -15.28 -8.72 20.72
CA GLU A 137 -14.11 -8.77 21.61
C GLU A 137 -12.96 -9.59 21.02
N PHE A 138 -13.26 -10.74 20.41
CA PHE A 138 -12.26 -11.59 19.77
C PHE A 138 -11.54 -10.89 18.61
N ILE A 139 -12.28 -10.17 17.77
CA ILE A 139 -11.72 -9.40 16.64
C ILE A 139 -10.74 -8.35 17.17
N GLU A 140 -11.16 -7.52 18.14
CA GLU A 140 -10.31 -6.47 18.71
C GLU A 140 -9.04 -7.02 19.38
N ILE A 141 -9.12 -8.20 20.01
CA ILE A 141 -7.96 -8.84 20.63
C ILE A 141 -6.95 -9.33 19.58
N ILE A 142 -7.42 -9.79 18.41
CA ILE A 142 -6.52 -10.17 17.32
C ILE A 142 -5.87 -8.93 16.75
N ASP A 143 -6.66 -7.92 16.39
CA ASP A 143 -6.19 -6.66 15.83
C ASP A 143 -5.06 -6.03 16.67
N ILE A 144 -5.26 -5.93 17.99
CA ILE A 144 -4.24 -5.40 18.92
C ILE A 144 -2.95 -6.24 18.96
N LYS A 145 -3.00 -7.55 18.70
CA LYS A 145 -1.81 -8.42 18.72
C LYS A 145 -0.97 -8.29 17.47
N ASP A 146 -1.57 -7.87 16.37
CA ASP A 146 -0.93 -7.76 15.07
C ASP A 146 -0.37 -6.34 14.81
N LEU A 147 -0.61 -5.39 15.74
CA LEU A 147 -0.01 -4.05 15.86
C LEU A 147 1.33 -4.03 16.65
#